data_AF-A0A800A8G6-F1
#
_entry.id   AF-A0A800A8G6-F1
#
_cell.length_a   1.000
_cell.length_b   1.000
_cell.length_c   1.000
_cell.angle_alpha   90.00
_cell.angle_beta   90.00
_cell.angle_gamma   90.00
#
_symmetry.space_group_name_H-M   'P 1'
#
loop_
_entity.id
_entity.type
_entity.pdbx_description
1 polymer ?
#
loop_
_entity_poly.entity_id
_entity_poly.type
_entity_poly.pdbx_seq_one_letter_code
_entity_poly.pdbx_strand_id
1 'polypeptide(L)'
;MAKSAKSSRTRRRLPRWLKITVLSGLALGNLAVLASIWALRTGEDALATAETNAEVAAELDQPGGGSLTFLIVGSDSREGLDDLTNFGRIGGSRGDVIMLVRLDRSTSRAQILSIPRDLW
;
A
#
# COMPACT_ATOMS: atom_id res chain seq x y z
N MET A 1 26.17 -53.32 -49.65
CA MET A 1 24.97 -52.48 -49.44
C MET A 1 24.67 -52.41 -47.95
N ALA A 2 24.82 -51.26 -47.30
CA ALA A 2 24.49 -51.08 -45.88
C ALA A 2 23.39 -50.01 -45.76
N LYS A 3 22.22 -50.39 -45.22
CA LYS A 3 21.11 -49.45 -44.97
C LYS A 3 21.39 -48.67 -43.70
N SER A 4 21.57 -47.36 -43.85
CA SER A 4 21.65 -46.40 -42.74
C SER A 4 20.27 -46.20 -42.12
N ALA A 5 20.12 -46.59 -40.86
CA ALA A 5 18.90 -46.37 -40.09
C ALA A 5 18.90 -44.93 -39.52
N LYS A 6 18.07 -44.05 -40.07
CA LYS A 6 17.83 -42.72 -39.52
C LYS A 6 17.00 -42.85 -38.24
N SER A 7 17.65 -42.67 -37.08
CA SER A 7 16.97 -42.49 -35.80
C SER A 7 16.20 -41.17 -35.80
N SER A 8 14.87 -41.23 -35.87
CA SER A 8 14.01 -40.06 -35.70
C SER A 8 13.87 -39.77 -34.20
N ARG A 9 14.55 -38.72 -33.72
CA ARG A 9 14.32 -38.19 -32.37
C ARG A 9 12.93 -37.55 -32.31
N THR A 10 11.96 -38.29 -31.79
CA THR A 10 10.62 -37.79 -31.49
C THR A 10 10.72 -36.64 -30.48
N ARG A 11 10.49 -35.41 -30.93
CA ARG A 11 10.37 -34.25 -30.03
C ARG A 11 9.16 -34.49 -29.11
N ARG A 12 9.42 -34.84 -27.85
CA ARG A 12 8.38 -35.01 -26.82
C ARG A 12 7.59 -33.71 -26.70
N ARG A 13 6.35 -33.70 -27.20
CA ARG A 13 5.45 -32.55 -27.10
C ARG A 13 4.95 -32.47 -25.67
N LEU A 14 5.22 -31.36 -24.99
CA LEU A 14 4.69 -31.10 -23.66
C LEU A 14 3.16 -31.19 -23.67
N PRO A 15 2.55 -31.88 -22.69
CA PRO A 15 1.11 -32.07 -22.65
C PRO A 15 0.42 -30.70 -22.51
N ARG A 16 -0.66 -30.50 -23.27
CA ARG A 16 -1.34 -29.20 -23.42
C ARG A 16 -1.77 -28.58 -22.09
N TRP A 17 -2.14 -29.40 -21.11
CA TRP A 17 -2.55 -28.94 -19.78
C TRP A 17 -1.45 -28.16 -19.02
N LEU A 18 -0.18 -28.49 -19.28
CA LEU A 18 0.98 -27.90 -18.59
C LEU A 18 1.28 -26.52 -19.18
N LYS A 19 1.03 -26.34 -20.48
CA LYS A 19 1.11 -25.04 -21.14
C LYS A 19 0.00 -24.11 -20.66
N ILE A 20 -1.22 -24.63 -20.50
CA ILE A 20 -2.36 -23.86 -20.03
C ILE A 20 -2.13 -23.41 -18.58
N THR A 21 -1.70 -24.30 -17.69
CA THR A 21 -1.40 -23.94 -16.28
C THR A 21 -0.27 -22.92 -16.18
N VAL A 22 0.80 -23.07 -16.95
CA VAL A 22 1.90 -22.08 -16.98
C VAL A 22 1.42 -20.72 -17.50
N LEU A 23 0.65 -20.70 -18.59
CA LEU A 23 0.10 -19.46 -19.15
C LEU A 23 -0.89 -18.78 -18.21
N SER A 24 -1.79 -19.54 -17.57
CA SER A 24 -2.72 -19.02 -16.57
C SER A 24 -1.99 -18.48 -15.34
N GLY A 25 -0.96 -19.18 -14.86
CA GLY A 25 -0.13 -18.68 -13.76
C GLY A 25 0.58 -17.38 -14.11
N LEU A 26 1.13 -17.27 -15.33
CA LEU A 26 1.78 -16.05 -15.81
C LEU A 26 0.78 -14.89 -15.94
N ALA A 27 -0.42 -15.16 -16.45
CA ALA A 27 -1.48 -14.16 -16.59
C ALA A 27 -1.96 -13.65 -15.23
N LEU A 28 -2.21 -14.56 -14.27
CA LEU A 28 -2.58 -14.20 -12.90
C LEU A 28 -1.47 -13.41 -12.20
N GLY A 29 -0.21 -13.81 -12.38
CA GLY A 29 0.94 -13.08 -11.85
C GLY A 29 1.02 -11.64 -12.37
N ASN A 30 0.83 -11.42 -13.68
CA ASN A 30 0.79 -10.07 -14.25
C ASN A 30 -0.39 -9.25 -13.73
N LEU A 31 -1.56 -9.86 -13.58
CA LEU A 31 -2.75 -9.23 -13.01
C LEU A 31 -2.51 -8.77 -11.55
N ALA A 32 -1.86 -9.61 -10.74
CA ALA A 32 -1.50 -9.27 -9.37
C ALA A 32 -0.50 -8.09 -9.31
N VAL A 33 0.50 -8.08 -10.20
CA VAL A 33 1.47 -6.97 -10.29
C VAL A 33 0.77 -5.67 -10.70
N LEU A 34 -0.09 -5.71 -11.72
CA LEU A 34 -0.86 -4.54 -12.18
C LEU A 34 -1.78 -4.00 -11.09
N ALA A 35 -2.50 -4.89 -10.39
CA ALA A 35 -3.36 -4.51 -9.27
C ALA A 35 -2.57 -3.85 -8.13
N SER A 36 -1.36 -4.36 -7.84
CA SER A 36 -0.48 -3.79 -6.81
C SER A 36 -0.01 -2.38 -7.20
N ILE A 37 0.42 -2.19 -8.45
CA ILE A 37 0.82 -0.86 -8.95
C ILE A 37 -0.35 0.12 -8.91
N TRP A 38 -1.53 -0.32 -9.32
CA TRP A 38 -2.74 0.50 -9.29
C TRP A 38 -3.08 0.94 -7.87
N ALA A 39 -3.08 0.01 -6.90
CA ALA A 39 -3.36 0.31 -5.50
C ALA A 39 -2.38 1.32 -4.89
N LEU A 40 -1.08 1.18 -5.20
CA LEU A 40 -0.06 2.13 -4.74
C LEU A 40 -0.30 3.53 -5.31
N ARG A 41 -0.57 3.64 -6.61
CA ARG A 41 -0.81 4.95 -7.26
C ARG A 41 -2.07 5.63 -6.76
N THR A 42 -3.17 4.89 -6.58
CA THR A 42 -4.41 5.45 -6.02
C THR A 42 -4.20 5.97 -4.60
N GLY A 43 -3.35 5.31 -3.81
CA GLY A 43 -2.95 5.82 -2.49
C GLY A 43 -2.16 7.12 -2.57
N GLU A 44 -1.22 7.22 -3.50
CA GLU A 44 -0.45 8.46 -3.74
C GLU A 44 -1.35 9.62 -4.19
N ASP A 45 -2.29 9.37 -5.12
CA ASP A 45 -3.22 10.39 -5.62
C ASP A 45 -4.17 10.89 -4.51
N ALA A 46 -4.62 9.99 -3.64
CA ALA A 46 -5.45 10.35 -2.48
C ALA A 46 -4.68 11.25 -1.50
N LEU A 47 -3.39 10.99 -1.28
CA LEU A 47 -2.53 11.83 -0.45
C LEU A 47 -2.24 13.18 -1.11
N ALA A 48 -2.07 13.22 -2.44
CA ALA A 48 -1.82 14.45 -3.18
C ALA A 48 -3.06 15.37 -3.24
N THR A 49 -4.26 14.80 -3.12
CA THR A 49 -5.54 15.54 -3.14
C THR A 49 -6.04 15.87 -1.73
N ALA A 50 -5.38 15.39 -0.68
CA ALA A 50 -5.75 15.70 0.68
C ALA A 50 -5.65 17.21 0.93
N GLU A 51 -6.67 17.80 1.58
CA GLU A 51 -6.67 19.22 1.87
C GLU A 51 -5.51 19.58 2.82
N THR A 52 -4.57 20.36 2.30
CA THR A 52 -3.46 20.91 3.08
C THR A 52 -3.85 22.26 3.67
N ASN A 53 -3.65 22.43 4.97
CA ASN A 53 -3.81 23.73 5.61
C ASN A 53 -2.62 24.65 5.25
N ALA A 54 -2.89 25.65 4.41
CA ALA A 54 -1.88 26.57 3.88
C ALA A 54 -1.18 27.40 4.97
N GLU A 55 -1.84 27.65 6.11
CA GLU A 55 -1.27 28.40 7.23
C GLU A 55 -0.14 27.62 7.91
N VAL A 56 -0.27 26.30 8.00
CA VAL A 56 0.75 25.42 8.59
C VAL A 56 1.81 25.04 7.55
N ALA A 57 1.42 24.85 6.29
CA ALA A 57 2.32 24.40 5.23
C ALA A 57 3.50 25.36 4.97
N ALA A 58 3.32 26.67 5.20
CA ALA A 58 4.37 27.67 5.04
C ALA A 58 5.47 27.58 6.11
N GLU A 59 5.15 27.06 7.30
CA GLU A 59 6.06 26.90 8.42
C GLU A 59 6.79 25.54 8.42
N LEU A 60 6.38 24.63 7.54
CA LEU A 60 7.00 23.31 7.40
C LEU A 60 8.22 23.39 6.48
N ASP A 61 9.32 22.78 6.92
CA ASP A 61 10.51 22.61 6.09
C ASP A 61 10.18 21.81 4.83
N GLN A 62 10.78 22.20 3.70
CA GLN A 62 10.67 21.41 2.48
C GLN A 62 11.22 20.00 2.74
N PRO A 63 10.58 18.94 2.22
CA PRO A 63 11.05 17.57 2.40
C PRO A 63 12.39 17.36 1.67
N GLY A 64 13.50 17.71 2.33
CA GLY A 64 14.85 17.70 1.78
C GLY A 64 15.79 16.69 2.45
N GLY A 65 15.39 16.12 3.59
CA GLY A 65 16.14 15.09 4.29
C GLY A 65 15.73 13.69 3.82
N GLY A 66 16.68 12.77 3.67
CA GLY A 66 16.41 11.37 3.31
C GLY A 66 15.46 10.61 4.26
N SER A 67 14.93 11.24 5.31
CA SER A 67 13.83 10.73 6.10
C SER A 67 12.66 11.71 6.17
N LEU A 68 11.45 11.19 6.00
CA LEU A 68 10.18 11.92 6.08
C LEU A 68 9.41 11.44 7.32
N THR A 69 8.88 12.37 8.12
CA THR A 69 8.10 12.03 9.32
C THR A 69 6.68 12.57 9.17
N PHE A 70 5.70 11.69 9.36
CA PHE A 70 4.28 12.03 9.39
C PHE A 70 3.77 11.97 10.82
N LEU A 71 2.99 12.98 11.22
CA LEU A 71 2.13 12.91 12.38
C LEU A 71 0.74 12.48 11.91
N ILE A 72 0.30 11.32 12.36
CA ILE A 72 -1.04 10.79 12.09
C ILE A 72 -1.88 11.02 13.33
N VAL A 73 -2.97 11.77 13.17
CA VAL A 73 -3.97 11.99 14.22
C VAL A 73 -5.28 11.39 13.76
N GLY A 74 -5.71 10.33 14.44
CA GLY A 74 -7.04 9.74 14.23
C GLY A 74 -8.08 10.57 14.97
N SER A 75 -8.92 11.29 14.24
CA SER A 75 -10.05 12.03 14.78
C SER A 75 -11.26 11.10 14.91
N ASP A 76 -11.79 10.90 16.11
CA ASP A 76 -13.17 10.40 16.33
C ASP A 76 -14.17 11.55 16.03
N SER A 77 -14.02 12.17 14.86
CA SER A 77 -15.00 13.11 14.33
C SER A 77 -16.15 12.29 13.80
N ARG A 78 -17.23 12.24 14.58
CA ARG A 78 -18.53 11.63 14.25
C ARG A 78 -19.28 12.45 13.19
N GLU A 79 -18.55 13.18 12.37
CA GLU A 79 -19.07 14.05 11.33
C GLU A 79 -19.61 13.18 10.19
N GLY A 80 -20.88 13.37 9.84
CA GLY A 80 -21.59 12.56 8.84
C GLY A 80 -22.30 11.30 9.38
N LEU A 81 -22.37 11.10 10.69
CA LEU A 81 -23.27 10.08 11.28
C LEU A 81 -24.63 10.70 11.65
N ASP A 82 -25.71 10.17 11.06
CA ASP A 82 -27.09 10.59 11.35
C ASP A 82 -27.60 10.06 12.70
N ASP A 83 -27.01 8.99 13.22
CA ASP A 83 -27.41 8.34 14.48
C ASP A 83 -26.27 8.34 15.50
N LEU A 84 -26.47 9.12 16.57
CA LEU A 84 -25.55 9.24 17.70
C LEU A 84 -26.06 8.51 18.96
N THR A 85 -27.12 7.70 18.88
CA THR A 85 -27.77 7.08 20.05
C THR A 85 -26.85 6.16 20.88
N ASN A 86 -25.82 5.58 20.26
CA ASN A 86 -24.83 4.75 20.95
C ASN A 86 -23.60 5.53 21.46
N PHE A 87 -23.55 6.85 21.24
CA PHE A 87 -22.44 7.70 21.65
C PHE A 87 -22.83 8.52 22.88
N GLY A 88 -21.94 8.54 23.89
CA GLY A 88 -22.17 9.25 25.14
C GLY A 88 -22.39 10.76 24.93
N ARG A 89 -23.12 11.39 25.86
CA ARG A 89 -23.61 12.79 25.81
C ARG A 89 -22.52 13.88 25.93
N ILE A 90 -21.26 13.55 25.70
CA ILE A 90 -20.11 14.47 25.83
C ILE A 90 -19.66 14.88 24.43
N GLY A 91 -19.84 16.15 24.10
CA GLY A 91 -19.33 16.74 22.86
C GLY A 91 -17.80 16.86 22.89
N GLY A 92 -17.14 16.40 21.84
CA GLY A 92 -15.70 16.52 21.64
C GLY A 92 -15.19 15.47 20.64
N SER A 93 -14.47 15.93 19.60
CA SER A 93 -13.68 15.05 18.74
C SER A 93 -12.49 14.54 19.55
N ARG A 94 -12.55 13.27 19.95
CA ARG A 94 -11.43 12.65 20.66
C ARG A 94 -10.42 12.21 19.61
N GLY A 95 -9.20 12.73 19.69
CA GLY A 95 -8.07 12.16 18.98
C GLY A 95 -7.74 10.80 19.60
N ASP A 96 -8.30 9.71 19.08
CA ASP A 96 -8.15 8.38 19.69
C ASP A 96 -6.80 7.73 19.35
N VAL A 97 -6.08 8.27 18.36
CA VAL A 97 -4.79 7.74 17.91
C VAL A 97 -3.84 8.87 17.55
N ILE A 98 -2.68 8.91 18.19
CA ILE A 98 -1.54 9.74 17.76
C ILE A 98 -0.41 8.78 17.38
N MET A 99 0.01 8.79 16.12
CA MET A 99 1.14 8.00 15.65
C MET A 99 2.15 8.88 14.92
N LEU A 100 3.42 8.67 15.21
CA LEU A 100 4.52 9.19 14.40
C LEU A 100 5.01 8.08 13.46
N VAL A 101 4.98 8.35 12.16
CA VAL A 101 5.51 7.44 11.14
C VAL A 101 6.72 8.09 10.51
N ARG A 102 7.89 7.48 10.69
CA ARG A 102 9.13 7.91 10.05
C ARG A 102 9.51 6.94 8.94
N LEU A 103 9.63 7.47 7.73
CA LEU A 103 10.13 6.76 6.57
C LEU A 103 11.54 7.23 6.27
N ASP A 104 12.52 6.33 6.31
CA ASP A 104 13.90 6.62 5.94
C ASP A 104 14.22 6.00 4.58
N ARG A 105 14.40 6.85 3.57
CA ARG A 105 14.77 6.47 2.20
C ARG A 105 16.19 5.91 2.12
N SER A 106 17.11 6.36 2.99
CA SER A 106 18.52 5.94 2.97
C SER A 106 18.70 4.50 3.45
N THR A 107 17.90 4.09 4.44
CA THR A 107 17.94 2.73 5.00
C THR A 107 16.79 1.84 4.53
N SER A 108 15.82 2.39 3.77
CA SER A 108 14.57 1.72 3.40
C SER A 108 13.81 1.13 4.60
N ARG A 109 13.84 1.85 5.73
CA ARG A 109 13.17 1.44 6.97
C ARG A 109 11.99 2.36 7.26
N ALA A 110 10.91 1.76 7.74
CA ALA A 110 9.78 2.47 8.34
C ALA A 110 9.78 2.23 9.85
N GLN A 111 9.55 3.28 10.61
CA GLN A 111 9.40 3.23 12.07
C GLN A 111 8.07 3.86 12.43
N ILE A 112 7.32 3.20 13.31
CA ILE A 112 6.03 3.68 13.80
C ILE A 112 6.13 3.76 15.32
N LEU A 113 5.82 4.94 15.86
CA LEU A 113 5.70 5.17 17.29
C LEU A 113 4.25 5.57 17.59
N SER A 114 3.56 4.74 18.37
CA SER A 114 2.25 5.09 18.92
C SER A 114 2.45 5.88 20.21
N ILE A 115 1.79 7.04 20.31
CA ILE A 115 1.77 7.88 21.50
C ILE A 115 0.39 7.71 22.14
N PRO A 116 0.29 7.12 23.35
CA PRO A 116 -0.98 7.03 24.05
C PRO A 116 -1.46 8.43 24.45
N ARG A 117 -2.78 8.68 24.42
CA ARG A 117 -3.34 10.00 24.79
C ARG A 117 -3.09 10.36 26.26
N ASP A 118 -3.00 9.34 27.11
CA ASP A 118 -2.97 9.46 28.57
C ASP A 118 -1.52 9.32 29.08
N LEU A 119 -0.61 10.14 28.55
CA LEU A 119 0.72 10.30 29.14
C LEU A 119 0.58 11.07 30.45
N TRP A 120 1.02 10.44 31.54
CA TRP A 120 0.99 10.97 32.91
C TRP A 120 2.34 11.54 33.32
#